data_AF-A0A9D8BTW4-F1
#
_entry.id   AF-A0A9D8BTW4-F1
#
_cell.length_a   1.000
_cell.length_b   1.000
_cell.length_c   1.000
_cell.angle_alpha   90.00
_cell.angle_beta   90.00
_cell.angle_gamma   90.00
#
_symmetry.space_group_name_H-M   'P 1'
#
loop_
_entity.id
_entity.type
_entity.pdbx_description
1 polymer ?
#
loop_
_entity_poly.entity_id
_entity_poly.type
_entity_poly.pdbx_seq_one_letter_code
_entity_poly.pdbx_strand_id
1 'polypeptide(L)'
;PQGGSSLFEQLRDGLSSGSVLVTNGPFIRLLVNGKYPPGSFVTDTDGMLDVLLEVHAAPWVDVRSVMLYESEFFIRQVLLPQSERLRRLPRSDADSPEYRLPLKRDMVITAMALGYTPLSPVVAQDDLRGFDERPLAITGPIFIDADGDGKCTPPDLREVYGTGNKLQEMLRK
;
A
#
# COMPACT_ATOMS: atom_id res chain seq x y z
N PRO A 1 22.27 -12.64 -30.57
CA PRO A 1 21.51 -12.79 -29.30
C PRO A 1 21.33 -11.42 -28.65
N GLN A 2 20.11 -10.88 -28.73
CA GLN A 2 19.78 -9.49 -28.41
C GLN A 2 19.89 -9.21 -26.91
N GLY A 3 20.38 -8.01 -26.58
CA GLY A 3 20.74 -7.56 -25.23
C GLY A 3 19.54 -7.42 -24.30
N GLY A 4 19.43 -8.35 -23.35
CA GLY A 4 18.65 -8.14 -22.13
C GLY A 4 19.47 -7.32 -21.13
N SER A 5 18.82 -6.40 -20.43
CA SER A 5 19.42 -5.70 -19.29
C SER A 5 19.90 -6.72 -18.26
N SER A 6 21.05 -6.44 -17.64
CA SER A 6 21.61 -7.32 -16.62
C SER A 6 20.65 -7.43 -15.43
N LEU A 7 20.75 -8.52 -14.64
CA LEU A 7 19.98 -8.67 -13.40
C LEU A 7 20.15 -7.47 -12.46
N PHE A 8 21.36 -6.91 -12.40
CA PHE A 8 21.65 -5.74 -11.59
C PHE A 8 20.87 -4.51 -12.05
N GLU A 9 20.80 -4.27 -13.36
CA GLU A 9 20.02 -3.16 -13.92
C GLU A 9 18.53 -3.35 -13.64
N GLN A 10 18.00 -4.55 -13.82
CA GLN A 10 16.59 -4.85 -13.50
C GLN A 10 16.28 -4.60 -12.03
N LEU A 11 17.16 -5.01 -11.12
CA LEU A 11 17.00 -4.77 -9.68
C LEU A 11 17.08 -3.27 -9.36
N ARG A 12 18.07 -2.56 -9.90
CA ARG A 12 18.24 -1.11 -9.72
C ARG A 12 17.01 -0.37 -10.21
N ASP A 13 16.53 -0.70 -11.41
CA ASP A 13 15.42 0.00 -12.04
C ASP A 13 14.10 -0.30 -11.30
N GLY A 14 13.90 -1.53 -10.83
CA GLY A 14 12.78 -1.91 -9.96
C GLY A 14 12.80 -1.15 -8.63
N LEU A 15 13.95 -1.09 -7.96
CA LEU A 15 14.10 -0.31 -6.72
C LEU A 15 13.86 1.18 -6.96
N SER A 16 14.43 1.75 -8.03
CA SER A 16 14.36 3.19 -8.31
C SER A 16 12.96 3.64 -8.73
N SER A 17 12.20 2.76 -9.39
CA SER A 17 10.80 3.01 -9.74
C SER A 17 9.85 2.81 -8.57
N GLY A 18 10.28 2.12 -7.50
CA GLY A 18 9.41 1.75 -6.38
C GLY A 18 8.65 0.45 -6.61
N SER A 19 9.11 -0.43 -7.50
CA SER A 19 8.62 -1.80 -7.64
C SER A 19 9.13 -2.68 -6.50
N VAL A 20 8.61 -2.41 -5.29
CA VAL A 20 9.04 -3.03 -4.04
C VAL A 20 7.86 -3.47 -3.19
N LEU A 21 8.07 -4.52 -2.41
CA LEU A 21 7.20 -4.94 -1.32
C LEU A 21 8.12 -5.25 -0.13
N VAL A 22 7.93 -4.53 0.97
CA VAL A 22 8.63 -4.81 2.22
C VAL A 22 7.66 -5.58 3.10
N THR A 23 8.07 -6.76 3.59
CA THR A 23 7.22 -7.59 4.45
C THR A 23 8.02 -8.53 5.34
N ASN A 24 7.50 -8.82 6.54
CA ASN A 24 7.94 -9.91 7.42
C ASN A 24 6.84 -10.97 7.66
N GLY A 25 5.75 -10.96 6.90
CA GLY A 25 4.69 -11.97 7.01
C GLY A 25 3.56 -11.81 5.99
N PRO A 26 2.79 -10.71 6.03
CA PRO A 26 1.70 -10.49 5.08
C PRO A 26 2.21 -10.19 3.67
N PHE A 27 1.52 -10.63 2.62
CA PHE A 27 1.80 -10.28 1.23
C PHE A 27 0.65 -9.46 0.68
N ILE A 28 0.96 -8.29 0.13
CA ILE A 28 -0.03 -7.40 -0.48
C ILE A 28 0.07 -7.52 -1.99
N ARG A 29 -1.07 -7.76 -2.64
CA ARG A 29 -1.23 -7.56 -4.07
C ARG A 29 -2.04 -6.29 -4.30
N LEU A 30 -1.37 -5.29 -4.84
CA LEU A 30 -1.97 -4.01 -5.22
C LEU A 30 -1.88 -3.88 -6.73
N LEU A 31 -3.00 -3.60 -7.39
CA LEU A 31 -3.04 -3.24 -8.81
C LEU A 31 -3.98 -2.07 -9.03
N VAL A 32 -3.63 -1.21 -9.98
CA VAL A 32 -4.50 -0.18 -10.53
C VAL A 32 -4.93 -0.56 -11.94
N ASN A 33 -6.19 -0.31 -12.27
CA ASN A 33 -6.83 -0.58 -13.56
C ASN A 33 -6.57 -2.01 -14.05
N GLY A 34 -6.61 -2.96 -13.09
CA GLY A 34 -6.42 -4.40 -13.30
C GLY A 34 -5.01 -4.85 -13.71
N LYS A 35 -4.06 -3.94 -13.95
CA LYS A 35 -2.78 -4.31 -14.59
C LYS A 35 -1.53 -3.60 -14.09
N TYR A 36 -1.64 -2.44 -13.44
CA TYR A 36 -0.47 -1.65 -13.05
C TYR A 36 -0.07 -1.93 -11.58
N PRO A 37 1.08 -2.57 -11.33
CA PRO A 37 1.57 -2.85 -9.98
C PRO A 37 2.36 -1.67 -9.36
N PRO A 38 2.77 -1.76 -8.08
CA PRO A 38 3.78 -0.89 -7.49
C PRO A 38 5.00 -0.69 -8.41
N GLY A 39 5.45 0.55 -8.49
CA GLY A 39 6.49 1.05 -9.38
C GLY A 39 5.98 1.60 -10.71
N SER A 40 4.69 1.48 -11.00
CA SER A 40 4.11 1.98 -12.26
C SER A 40 3.84 3.48 -12.21
N PHE A 41 3.96 4.11 -13.38
CA PHE A 41 3.41 5.43 -13.69
C PHE A 41 2.22 5.26 -14.63
N VAL A 42 1.07 5.80 -14.27
CA VAL A 42 -0.20 5.59 -14.97
C VAL A 42 -0.84 6.94 -15.27
N THR A 43 -1.06 7.24 -16.54
CA THR A 43 -1.95 8.34 -16.93
C THR A 43 -3.38 7.80 -16.99
N ASP A 44 -4.28 8.40 -16.20
CA ASP A 44 -5.69 8.03 -16.15
C ASP A 44 -6.55 9.28 -15.94
N THR A 45 -7.35 9.64 -16.94
CA THR A 45 -8.11 10.89 -16.96
C THR A 45 -9.62 10.66 -16.93
N ASP A 46 -10.06 9.43 -16.62
CA ASP A 46 -11.50 9.07 -16.66
C ASP A 46 -12.29 9.50 -15.41
N GLY A 47 -11.56 9.96 -14.38
CA GLY A 47 -12.11 10.47 -13.12
C GLY A 47 -12.37 9.39 -12.06
N MET A 48 -12.09 8.11 -12.33
CA MET A 48 -12.34 6.99 -11.41
C MET A 48 -11.23 5.94 -11.48
N LEU A 49 -10.49 5.77 -10.38
CA LEU A 49 -9.44 4.77 -10.28
C LEU A 49 -10.00 3.41 -9.80
N ASP A 50 -9.79 2.36 -10.59
CA ASP A 50 -10.09 0.98 -10.19
C ASP A 50 -8.87 0.36 -9.47
N VAL A 51 -8.99 0.12 -8.17
CA VAL A 51 -7.91 -0.42 -7.31
C VAL A 51 -8.24 -1.83 -6.84
N LEU A 52 -7.45 -2.81 -7.25
CA LEU A 52 -7.47 -4.15 -6.66
C LEU A 52 -6.50 -4.22 -5.49
N LEU A 53 -6.99 -4.67 -4.34
CA LEU A 53 -6.21 -4.86 -3.13
C LEU A 53 -6.53 -6.20 -2.48
N GLU A 54 -5.56 -7.12 -2.53
CA GLU A 54 -5.62 -8.41 -1.84
C GLU A 54 -4.50 -8.49 -0.81
N VAL A 55 -4.77 -9.19 0.30
CA VAL A 55 -3.77 -9.47 1.32
C VAL A 55 -3.79 -10.95 1.63
N HIS A 56 -2.61 -11.56 1.61
CA HIS A 56 -2.37 -12.97 1.92
C HIS A 56 -1.43 -13.07 3.12
N ALA A 57 -1.57 -14.11 3.93
CA ALA A 57 -0.63 -14.40 5.01
C ALA A 57 -0.69 -15.88 5.38
N ALA A 58 0.42 -16.45 5.84
CA ALA A 58 0.41 -17.80 6.39
C ALA A 58 -0.60 -17.92 7.56
N PRO A 59 -1.18 -19.11 7.84
CA PRO A 59 -2.23 -19.26 8.85
C PRO A 59 -1.86 -18.71 10.23
N TRP A 60 -0.60 -18.85 10.63
CA TRP A 60 -0.05 -18.40 11.90
C TRP A 60 0.30 -16.90 11.96
N VAL A 61 0.30 -16.20 10.81
CA VAL A 61 0.58 -14.76 10.74
C VAL A 61 -0.71 -13.98 10.97
N ASP A 62 -0.67 -13.11 11.98
CA ASP A 62 -1.75 -12.21 12.32
C ASP A 62 -1.85 -11.02 11.35
N VAL A 63 -3.06 -10.70 10.89
CA VAL A 63 -3.33 -9.51 10.08
C VAL A 63 -4.65 -8.91 10.53
N ARG A 64 -4.63 -7.64 10.95
CA ARG A 64 -5.74 -6.95 11.61
C ARG A 64 -6.15 -5.66 10.95
N SER A 65 -5.23 -5.02 10.25
CA SER A 65 -5.51 -3.78 9.55
C SER A 65 -4.88 -3.80 8.17
N VAL A 66 -5.65 -3.42 7.17
CA VAL A 66 -5.16 -3.12 5.83
C VAL A 66 -5.54 -1.67 5.53
N MET A 67 -4.55 -0.87 5.16
CA MET A 67 -4.70 0.56 4.90
C MET A 67 -4.29 0.86 3.47
N LEU A 68 -5.06 1.73 2.82
CA LEU A 68 -4.75 2.30 1.52
C LEU A 68 -4.56 3.81 1.69
N TYR A 69 -3.45 4.32 1.17
CA TYR A 69 -3.05 5.72 1.26
C TYR A 69 -3.00 6.36 -0.13
N GLU A 70 -3.34 7.66 -0.16
CA GLU A 70 -3.11 8.61 -1.24
C GLU A 70 -2.03 9.56 -0.76
N SER A 71 -0.80 9.37 -1.19
CA SER A 71 0.36 10.10 -0.69
C SER A 71 0.42 10.00 0.84
N GLU A 72 0.23 11.11 1.55
CA GLU A 72 0.19 11.17 3.03
C GLU A 72 -1.23 11.09 3.61
N PHE A 73 -2.26 11.05 2.76
CA PHE A 73 -3.65 10.99 3.16
C PHE A 73 -4.14 9.55 3.28
N PHE A 74 -4.81 9.29 4.40
CA PHE A 74 -5.52 8.06 4.61
C PHE A 74 -6.79 8.00 3.74
N ILE A 75 -6.91 7.00 2.87
CA ILE A 75 -8.11 6.78 2.04
C ILE A 75 -9.06 5.81 2.74
N ARG A 76 -8.54 4.66 3.18
CA ARG A 76 -9.35 3.54 3.63
C ARG A 76 -8.59 2.66 4.61
N GLN A 77 -9.31 2.15 5.61
CA GLN A 77 -8.88 1.09 6.50
C GLN A 77 -9.90 -0.03 6.44
N VAL A 78 -9.42 -1.26 6.32
CA VAL A 78 -10.20 -2.47 6.53
C VAL A 78 -9.68 -3.12 7.80
N LEU A 79 -10.56 -3.22 8.80
CA LEU A 79 -10.29 -4.01 9.99
C LEU A 79 -10.63 -5.47 9.70
N LEU A 80 -9.69 -6.35 10.02
CA LEU A 80 -9.79 -7.78 9.80
C LEU A 80 -9.93 -8.52 11.14
N PRO A 81 -10.86 -9.48 11.24
CA PRO A 81 -10.89 -10.37 12.38
C PRO A 81 -9.66 -11.29 12.37
N GLN A 82 -9.40 -11.96 13.49
CA GLN A 82 -8.41 -13.05 13.50
C GLN A 82 -8.81 -14.10 12.48
N SER A 83 -7.85 -14.58 11.71
CA SER A 83 -8.12 -15.62 10.74
C SER A 83 -6.85 -16.39 10.39
N GLU A 84 -7.03 -17.67 10.08
CA GLU A 84 -6.00 -18.58 9.58
C GLU A 84 -6.06 -18.75 8.04
N ARG A 85 -6.95 -18.00 7.37
CA ARG A 85 -7.45 -18.25 6.00
C ARG A 85 -6.51 -18.05 4.80
N LEU A 86 -5.18 -18.14 4.79
CA LEU A 86 -4.35 -17.70 3.62
C LEU A 86 -4.71 -16.31 3.04
N ARG A 87 -5.75 -16.16 2.21
CA ARG A 87 -6.31 -14.86 1.78
C ARG A 87 -7.05 -14.19 2.96
N ARG A 88 -6.52 -13.06 3.42
CA ARG A 88 -7.01 -12.23 4.53
C ARG A 88 -7.93 -11.11 4.03
N LEU A 89 -7.63 -10.55 2.86
CA LEU A 89 -8.46 -9.60 2.14
C LEU A 89 -8.55 -10.04 0.68
N PRO A 90 -9.74 -10.10 0.06
CA PRO A 90 -11.09 -9.90 0.62
C PRO A 90 -11.42 -10.86 1.79
N ARG A 91 -12.29 -10.44 2.72
CA ARG A 91 -12.56 -11.20 3.98
C ARG A 91 -13.30 -12.51 3.73
N SER A 92 -14.07 -12.54 2.65
CA SER A 92 -14.84 -13.69 2.21
C SER A 92 -14.93 -13.70 0.68
N ASP A 93 -15.41 -14.79 0.11
CA ASP A 93 -15.57 -14.92 -1.34
C ASP A 93 -16.72 -14.05 -1.89
N ALA A 94 -17.53 -13.46 -1.01
CA ALA A 94 -18.57 -12.48 -1.35
C ALA A 94 -18.06 -11.03 -1.35
N ASP A 95 -16.88 -10.77 -0.76
CA ASP A 95 -16.27 -9.42 -0.75
C ASP A 95 -15.47 -9.22 -2.05
N SER A 96 -15.68 -8.09 -2.72
CA SER A 96 -14.86 -7.71 -3.88
C SER A 96 -13.44 -7.29 -3.43
N PRO A 97 -12.37 -7.73 -4.12
CA PRO A 97 -11.03 -7.18 -3.93
C PRO A 97 -10.87 -5.80 -4.58
N GLU A 98 -11.84 -5.35 -5.39
CA GLU A 98 -11.78 -4.11 -6.15
C GLU A 98 -12.50 -2.96 -5.45
N TYR A 99 -11.83 -1.81 -5.42
CA TYR A 99 -12.32 -0.55 -4.89
C TYR A 99 -12.30 0.50 -5.98
N ARG A 100 -13.36 1.30 -6.06
CA ARG A 100 -13.43 2.49 -6.91
C ARG A 100 -13.16 3.75 -6.11
N LEU A 101 -12.18 4.52 -6.54
CA LEU A 101 -11.79 5.78 -5.90
C LEU A 101 -12.01 6.94 -6.87
N PRO A 102 -12.58 8.07 -6.43
CA PRO A 102 -12.62 9.27 -7.25
C PRO A 102 -11.21 9.78 -7.56
N LEU A 103 -10.88 9.95 -8.83
CA LEU A 103 -9.61 10.47 -9.30
C LEU A 103 -9.80 11.94 -9.69
N LYS A 104 -9.46 12.85 -8.77
CA LYS A 104 -9.71 14.30 -8.93
C LYS A 104 -8.46 15.11 -9.22
N ARG A 105 -7.30 14.49 -9.03
CA ARG A 105 -5.96 15.09 -9.04
C ARG A 105 -4.96 13.96 -9.08
N ASP A 106 -3.71 14.30 -9.32
CA ASP A 106 -2.62 13.33 -9.25
C ASP A 106 -2.54 12.70 -7.87
N MET A 107 -2.27 11.39 -7.84
CA MET A 107 -2.29 10.59 -6.63
C MET A 107 -1.13 9.61 -6.62
N VAL A 108 -0.59 9.36 -5.43
CA VAL A 108 0.35 8.26 -5.20
C VAL A 108 -0.33 7.22 -4.34
N ILE A 109 -0.56 6.02 -4.86
CA ILE A 109 -1.24 4.97 -4.11
C ILE A 109 -0.22 4.05 -3.46
N THR A 110 -0.37 3.81 -2.15
CA THR A 110 0.38 2.78 -1.40
C THR A 110 -0.55 2.00 -0.49
N ALA A 111 -0.19 0.76 -0.19
CA ALA A 111 -0.95 -0.10 0.72
C ALA A 111 -0.07 -0.63 1.84
N MET A 112 -0.66 -0.79 3.01
CA MET A 112 -0.02 -1.30 4.22
C MET A 112 -0.90 -2.35 4.90
N ALA A 113 -0.29 -3.42 5.41
CA ALA A 113 -0.96 -4.44 6.21
C ALA A 113 -0.23 -4.62 7.54
N LEU A 114 -0.98 -4.71 8.63
CA LEU A 114 -0.46 -4.78 10.00
C LEU A 114 -1.12 -5.92 10.78
N GLY A 115 -0.31 -6.61 11.58
CA GLY A 115 -0.73 -7.54 12.63
C GLY A 115 -0.36 -7.02 14.02
N TYR A 116 -1.03 -7.53 15.05
CA TYR A 116 -0.82 -7.13 16.45
C TYR A 116 -0.33 -8.29 17.33
N THR A 117 -0.33 -9.52 16.81
CA THR A 117 0.27 -10.67 17.49
C THR A 117 1.70 -10.85 16.98
N PRO A 118 2.68 -11.14 17.87
CA PRO A 118 4.06 -11.38 17.48
C PRO A 118 4.22 -12.55 16.50
N LEU A 119 5.27 -12.52 15.68
CA LEU A 119 5.66 -13.62 14.78
C LEU A 119 6.34 -14.81 15.52
N SER A 120 6.42 -14.75 16.85
CA SER A 120 6.96 -15.83 17.68
C SER A 120 6.16 -17.14 17.54
N PRO A 121 6.79 -18.32 17.60
CA PRO A 121 8.24 -18.54 17.76
C PRO A 121 8.99 -18.59 16.42
N VAL A 122 8.31 -18.44 15.28
CA VAL A 122 8.91 -18.62 13.94
C VAL A 122 9.98 -17.57 13.68
N VAL A 123 9.68 -16.33 14.07
CA VAL A 123 10.70 -15.30 14.18
C VAL A 123 11.08 -15.18 15.65
N ALA A 124 12.34 -15.48 15.94
CA ALA A 124 12.86 -15.45 17.29
C ALA A 124 12.74 -14.03 17.86
N GLN A 125 12.18 -13.92 19.06
CA GLN A 125 12.17 -12.66 19.78
C GLN A 125 13.61 -12.39 20.26
N ASP A 126 14.07 -11.15 20.08
CA ASP A 126 15.27 -10.67 20.78
C ASP A 126 14.83 -10.10 22.13
N ASP A 127 14.76 -10.99 23.12
CA ASP A 127 14.39 -10.71 24.50
C ASP A 127 15.23 -9.57 25.11
N LEU A 128 16.47 -9.39 24.64
CA LEU A 128 17.42 -8.41 25.16
C LEU A 128 17.08 -6.98 24.72
N ARG A 129 16.29 -6.81 23.65
CA ARG A 129 15.90 -5.49 23.12
C ARG A 129 14.42 -5.17 23.28
N GLY A 130 13.63 -6.13 23.81
CA GLY A 130 12.17 -6.00 23.88
C GLY A 130 11.54 -5.81 22.50
N PHE A 131 12.20 -6.31 21.44
CA PHE A 131 11.72 -6.14 20.08
C PHE A 131 10.69 -7.21 19.76
N ASP A 132 9.43 -6.80 19.76
CA ASP A 132 8.31 -7.66 19.47
C ASP A 132 7.99 -7.60 17.96
N GLU A 133 8.54 -8.55 17.19
CA GLU A 133 8.40 -8.57 15.74
C GLU A 133 6.96 -8.84 15.31
N ARG A 134 6.25 -7.76 15.00
CA ARG A 134 4.86 -7.82 14.56
C ARG A 134 4.76 -7.87 13.04
N PRO A 135 3.73 -8.57 12.50
CA PRO A 135 3.49 -8.62 11.07
C PRO A 135 3.29 -7.23 10.46
N LEU A 136 4.01 -6.98 9.39
CA LEU A 136 4.00 -5.75 8.61
C LEU A 136 4.20 -6.09 7.14
N ALA A 137 3.45 -5.41 6.28
CA ALA A 137 3.76 -5.31 4.86
C ALA A 137 3.46 -3.90 4.35
N ILE A 138 4.30 -3.36 3.47
CA ILE A 138 4.12 -2.07 2.80
C ILE A 138 4.50 -2.21 1.34
N THR A 139 3.64 -1.77 0.42
CA THR A 139 3.95 -1.71 -1.00
C THR A 139 4.74 -0.44 -1.33
N GLY A 140 5.52 -0.49 -2.40
CA GLY A 140 5.94 0.72 -3.09
C GLY A 140 4.77 1.49 -3.70
N PRO A 141 5.05 2.69 -4.24
CA PRO A 141 4.04 3.59 -4.80
C PRO A 141 3.55 3.15 -6.18
N ILE A 142 2.31 3.51 -6.50
CA ILE A 142 1.80 3.62 -7.88
C ILE A 142 1.51 5.10 -8.12
N PHE A 143 2.12 5.68 -9.16
CA PHE A 143 1.97 7.10 -9.50
C PHE A 143 0.86 7.26 -10.52
N ILE A 144 -0.12 8.11 -10.23
CA ILE A 144 -1.26 8.40 -11.10
C ILE A 144 -1.20 9.86 -11.55
N ASP A 145 -1.10 10.05 -12.85
CA ASP A 145 -1.22 11.32 -13.59
C ASP A 145 -2.68 11.47 -14.01
N ALA A 146 -3.42 12.32 -13.30
CA ALA A 146 -4.87 12.44 -13.44
C ALA A 146 -5.30 13.49 -14.46
N ASP A 147 -4.43 14.46 -14.76
CA ASP A 147 -4.70 15.55 -15.69
C ASP A 147 -4.06 15.34 -17.07
N GLY A 148 -3.18 14.33 -17.21
CA GLY A 148 -2.55 13.94 -18.46
C GLY A 148 -1.38 14.84 -18.85
N ASP A 149 -0.79 15.59 -17.92
CA ASP A 149 0.35 16.47 -18.19
C ASP A 149 1.70 15.72 -18.32
N GLY A 150 1.69 14.40 -18.07
CA GLY A 150 2.87 13.53 -18.12
C GLY A 150 3.71 13.55 -16.86
N LYS A 151 3.18 14.10 -15.76
CA LYS A 151 3.80 14.09 -14.43
C LYS A 151 2.77 13.63 -13.39
N CYS A 152 3.28 13.26 -12.22
CA CYS A 152 2.44 12.98 -11.06
C CYS A 152 2.84 13.97 -9.98
N THR A 153 2.00 14.97 -9.76
CA THR A 153 2.18 16.10 -8.87
C THR A 153 1.06 16.15 -7.82
N PRO A 154 0.99 15.17 -6.90
CA PRO A 154 -0.01 15.19 -5.85
C PRO A 154 0.19 16.43 -4.95
N PRO A 155 -0.90 17.01 -4.41
CA PRO A 155 -0.80 18.20 -3.56
C PRO A 155 -0.01 17.90 -2.28
N ASP A 156 0.83 18.85 -1.86
CA ASP A 156 1.55 18.78 -0.59
C ASP A 156 0.54 18.86 0.58
N LEU A 157 0.80 18.17 1.70
CA LEU A 157 0.09 18.36 2.97
C LEU A 157 -0.09 19.83 3.32
N ARG A 158 0.93 20.65 3.06
CA ARG A 158 0.88 22.11 3.31
C ARG A 158 -0.12 22.83 2.43
N GLU A 159 -0.39 22.37 1.22
CA GLU A 159 -1.41 22.98 0.36
C GLU A 159 -2.82 22.55 0.79
N VAL A 160 -2.98 21.30 1.24
CA VAL A 160 -4.26 20.77 1.71
C VAL A 160 -4.65 21.32 3.09
N TYR A 161 -3.67 21.53 3.98
CA TYR A 161 -3.89 22.04 5.34
C TYR A 161 -3.46 23.50 5.56
N GLY A 162 -2.90 24.16 4.55
CA GLY A 162 -2.28 25.50 4.63
C GLY A 162 -3.21 26.69 4.63
N THR A 163 -4.52 26.49 4.57
CA THR A 163 -5.46 27.53 5.05
C THR A 163 -5.53 27.42 6.58
N GLY A 164 -4.55 28.06 7.21
CA GLY A 164 -4.31 28.05 8.66
C GLY A 164 -5.56 28.31 9.48
N ASN A 165 -6.05 27.24 10.12
CA ASN A 165 -6.76 27.21 11.40
C ASN A 165 -7.25 25.79 11.73
N LYS A 166 -7.55 24.96 10.72
CA LYS A 166 -8.13 23.62 10.94
C LYS A 166 -7.20 22.62 11.62
N LEU A 167 -5.90 22.63 11.31
CA LEU A 167 -4.95 21.68 11.91
C LEU A 167 -4.75 21.93 13.42
N GLN A 168 -4.72 23.21 13.84
CA GLN A 168 -4.65 23.57 15.26
C GLN A 168 -5.96 23.27 16.02
N GLU A 169 -7.11 23.38 15.35
CA GLU A 169 -8.39 22.98 15.94
C GLU A 169 -8.53 21.46 16.11
N MET A 170 -7.97 20.66 15.19
CA MET A 170 -8.02 19.19 15.26
C MET A 170 -7.09 18.60 16.33
N LEU A 171 -5.93 19.22 16.58
CA LEU A 171 -4.96 18.77 17.60
C LEU A 171 -5.33 19.19 19.04
N ARG A 172 -6.47 19.87 19.22
CA ARG A 172 -6.96 20.37 20.51
C ARG A 172 -8.03 19.50 21.16
N LYS A 173 -8.33 18.32 20.61
CA LYS A 173 -9.24 17.32 21.20
C LYS A 173 -8.46 16.09 21.64
#